data_AF-A0A7X3UZ44-F1
#
_entry.id   AF-A0A7X3UZ44-F1
#
_cell.length_a   1.000
_cell.length_b   1.000
_cell.length_c   1.000
_cell.angle_alpha   90.00
_cell.angle_beta   90.00
_cell.angle_gamma   90.00
#
_symmetry.space_group_name_H-M   'P 1'
#
loop_
_entity.id
_entity.type
_entity.pdbx_description
1 polymer ?
#
loop_
_entity_poly.entity_id
_entity_poly.type
_entity_poly.pdbx_seq_one_letter_code
_entity_poly.pdbx_strand_id
1 'polypeptide(L)'
;MSKKRAADDLRHPANLAEHNRADVEAHRPVPLSSADEDSWLQGAKCPKCGHHGRFRVVASIWVDLTDDGSVPSDAPGRGDHEWDDDATTECPKCDHMAPWAAFRTAGSSKHQT
;
A
#
# COMPACT_ATOMS: atom_id res chain seq x y z
N MET A 1 31.91 -56.22 30.57
CA MET A 1 30.79 -56.17 31.53
C MET A 1 30.19 -54.76 31.49
N SER A 2 28.87 -54.64 31.74
CA SER A 2 28.01 -53.44 31.68
C SER A 2 27.48 -53.10 30.29
N LYS A 3 26.35 -53.66 29.84
CA LYS A 3 24.92 -53.43 30.19
C LYS A 3 24.27 -52.32 29.34
N LYS A 4 23.50 -52.77 28.34
CA LYS A 4 22.16 -52.32 27.87
C LYS A 4 21.76 -50.86 28.09
N ARG A 5 21.25 -50.21 27.03
CA ARG A 5 19.82 -49.90 26.87
C ARG A 5 19.47 -49.47 25.44
N ALA A 6 18.24 -49.77 25.06
CA ALA A 6 17.65 -49.72 23.73
C ALA A 6 16.78 -48.46 23.55
N ALA A 7 16.66 -48.05 22.29
CA ALA A 7 15.54 -47.35 21.64
C ALA A 7 15.97 -47.28 20.16
N ASP A 8 15.53 -48.13 19.22
CA ASP A 8 14.15 -48.34 18.76
C ASP A 8 13.40 -47.01 18.64
N ASP A 9 13.52 -46.33 17.49
CA ASP A 9 12.35 -46.02 16.66
C ASP A 9 12.79 -45.51 15.27
N LEU A 10 12.92 -46.45 14.33
CA LEU A 10 12.83 -46.17 12.90
C LEU A 10 11.40 -46.50 12.48
N ARG A 11 10.50 -45.52 12.47
CA ARG A 11 9.24 -45.67 11.73
C ARG A 11 8.61 -44.36 11.27
N HIS A 12 8.91 -44.09 9.99
CA HIS A 12 8.06 -43.53 8.94
C HIS A 12 7.68 -42.03 8.93
N PRO A 13 7.76 -41.41 7.73
CA PRO A 13 7.38 -40.03 7.46
C PRO A 13 5.87 -39.91 7.27
N ALA A 14 5.20 -39.25 8.20
CA ALA A 14 3.82 -38.85 7.99
C ALA A 14 3.49 -37.61 8.81
N ASN A 15 4.06 -36.45 8.44
CA ASN A 15 3.32 -35.20 8.64
C ASN A 15 3.81 -33.99 7.82
N LEU A 16 3.81 -34.11 6.49
CA LEU A 16 4.03 -32.95 5.60
C LEU A 16 2.73 -32.15 5.32
N ALA A 17 1.67 -32.33 6.11
CA ALA A 17 0.35 -31.74 5.83
C ALA A 17 -0.26 -30.90 6.98
N GLU A 18 0.44 -30.68 8.10
CA GLU A 18 -0.11 -30.01 9.28
C GLU A 18 0.57 -28.68 9.67
N HIS A 19 1.22 -27.99 8.72
CA HIS A 19 1.66 -26.60 8.94
C HIS A 19 0.92 -25.53 8.10
N ASN A 20 -0.08 -25.91 7.29
CA ASN A 20 -0.81 -24.97 6.42
C ASN A 20 -2.31 -24.91 6.71
N ARG A 21 -2.71 -24.98 7.98
CA ARG A 21 -4.12 -24.88 8.39
C ARG A 21 -4.27 -24.07 9.68
N ALA A 22 -4.26 -22.75 9.54
CA ALA A 22 -5.10 -21.80 10.28
C ALA A 22 -4.40 -20.44 10.33
N ASP A 23 -4.68 -19.57 9.36
CA ASP A 23 -4.80 -18.11 9.54
C ASP A 23 -5.31 -17.46 8.24
N VAL A 24 -6.25 -18.14 7.57
CA VAL A 24 -7.04 -17.56 6.46
C VAL A 24 -8.43 -17.26 7.02
N GLU A 25 -8.54 -16.38 8.01
CA GLU A 25 -9.84 -15.90 8.50
C GLU A 25 -9.65 -14.61 9.32
N ALA A 26 -9.59 -13.47 8.62
CA ALA A 26 -10.19 -12.18 9.04
C ALA A 26 -9.71 -10.99 8.18
N HIS A 27 -9.64 -11.13 6.85
CA HIS A 27 -9.89 -9.96 6.00
C HIS A 27 -11.39 -9.70 5.96
N ARG A 28 -11.94 -9.30 7.11
CA ARG A 28 -13.28 -8.74 7.17
C ARG A 28 -13.22 -7.46 6.33
N PRO A 29 -13.99 -7.33 5.22
CA PRO A 29 -14.05 -6.06 4.52
C PRO A 29 -14.53 -5.03 5.55
N VAL A 30 -13.69 -4.02 5.78
CA VAL A 30 -14.04 -2.89 6.63
C VAL A 30 -15.32 -2.31 6.02
N PRO A 31 -16.44 -2.24 6.76
CA PRO A 31 -17.67 -1.69 6.21
C PRO A 31 -17.40 -0.25 5.78
N LEU A 32 -17.58 0.03 4.48
CA LEU A 32 -17.56 1.36 3.87
C LEU A 32 -18.78 2.15 4.36
N SER A 33 -18.87 2.40 5.66
CA SER A 33 -19.99 3.15 6.23
C SER A 33 -19.50 4.34 7.02
N SER A 34 -19.73 5.49 6.40
CA SER A 34 -20.10 6.76 7.01
C SER A 34 -18.94 7.69 7.35
N ALA A 35 -18.77 8.70 6.49
CA ALA A 35 -17.98 9.92 6.65
C ALA A 35 -16.48 9.80 6.29
N ASP A 36 -16.22 9.84 4.98
CA ASP A 36 -14.94 10.25 4.36
C ASP A 36 -14.54 11.70 4.69
N GLU A 37 -14.86 12.22 5.89
CA GLU A 37 -14.67 13.64 6.25
C GLU A 37 -13.23 13.96 6.69
N ASP A 38 -12.33 12.96 6.65
CA ASP A 38 -10.89 13.14 6.92
C ASP A 38 -10.00 12.49 5.85
N SER A 39 -10.57 12.07 4.71
CA SER A 39 -9.72 11.63 3.60
C SER A 39 -9.05 12.86 2.97
N TRP A 40 -7.74 12.87 2.81
CA TRP A 40 -7.03 13.89 2.01
C TRP A 40 -7.50 13.92 0.54
N LEU A 41 -8.29 12.94 0.13
CA LEU A 41 -8.98 12.85 -1.17
C LEU A 41 -10.39 13.48 -1.17
N GLN A 42 -10.80 14.15 -0.09
CA GLN A 42 -12.13 14.74 0.04
C GLN A 42 -12.48 15.63 -1.15
N GLY A 43 -13.53 15.24 -1.88
CA GLY A 43 -14.01 15.97 -3.05
C GLY A 43 -13.22 15.74 -4.34
N ALA A 44 -12.17 14.91 -4.35
CA ALA A 44 -11.48 14.55 -5.58
C ALA A 44 -12.32 13.62 -6.46
N LYS A 45 -12.52 14.02 -7.72
CA LYS A 45 -13.30 13.28 -8.71
C LYS A 45 -12.63 13.34 -10.07
N CYS A 46 -12.66 12.23 -10.81
CA CYS A 46 -12.24 12.25 -12.20
C CYS A 46 -13.16 13.18 -13.02
N PRO A 47 -12.62 14.19 -13.71
CA PRO A 47 -13.42 15.12 -14.51
C PRO A 47 -14.10 14.46 -15.72
N LYS A 48 -13.60 13.30 -16.17
CA LYS A 48 -14.13 12.57 -17.33
C LYS A 48 -15.28 11.62 -16.97
N CYS A 49 -15.17 10.85 -15.87
CA CYS A 49 -16.10 9.76 -15.56
C CYS A 49 -16.76 9.84 -14.18
N GLY A 50 -16.42 10.88 -13.40
CA GLY A 50 -16.97 11.10 -12.05
C GLY A 50 -16.51 10.10 -10.98
N HIS A 51 -15.52 9.23 -11.29
CA HIS A 51 -14.96 8.31 -10.30
C HIS A 51 -14.37 9.08 -9.11
N HIS A 52 -14.62 8.59 -7.90
CA HIS A 52 -14.06 9.07 -6.64
C HIS A 52 -13.33 7.93 -5.92
N GLY A 53 -12.40 8.26 -5.03
CA GLY A 53 -11.58 7.31 -4.29
C GLY A 53 -10.11 7.39 -4.73
N ARG A 54 -9.50 6.24 -5.00
CA ARG A 54 -8.06 6.15 -5.32
C ARG A 54 -7.73 6.66 -6.72
N PHE A 55 -6.60 7.33 -6.83
CA PHE A 55 -5.98 7.74 -8.09
C PHE A 55 -4.52 7.29 -8.12
N ARG A 56 -3.95 7.13 -9.31
CA ARG A 56 -2.51 6.90 -9.48
C ARG A 56 -1.88 8.25 -9.76
N VAL A 57 -0.93 8.69 -8.92
CA VAL A 57 -0.25 9.98 -9.08
C VAL A 57 1.24 9.74 -9.25
N VAL A 58 1.87 10.53 -10.11
CA VAL A 58 3.33 10.60 -10.18
C VAL A 58 3.84 11.35 -8.95
N ALA A 59 4.62 10.67 -8.12
CA ALA A 59 5.24 11.25 -6.94
C ALA A 59 6.77 11.35 -7.13
N SER A 60 7.36 12.34 -6.47
CA SER A 60 8.80 12.43 -6.26
C SER A 60 9.17 11.79 -4.94
N ILE A 61 10.30 11.11 -4.91
CA ILE A 61 10.91 10.55 -3.70
C ILE A 61 12.39 10.89 -3.70
N TRP A 62 12.99 11.05 -2.52
CA TRP A 62 14.44 11.01 -2.44
C TRP A 62 14.92 9.57 -2.43
N VAL A 63 15.95 9.32 -3.23
CA VAL A 63 16.60 8.03 -3.33
C VAL A 63 18.10 8.20 -3.13
N ASP A 64 18.71 7.21 -2.49
CA ASP A 64 20.17 7.04 -2.50
C ASP A 64 20.55 6.29 -3.76
N LEU A 65 21.47 6.88 -4.53
CA LEU A 65 22.01 6.27 -5.73
C LEU A 65 23.22 5.39 -5.37
N THR A 66 23.18 4.15 -5.82
CA THR A 66 24.25 3.14 -5.64
C THR A 66 24.75 2.68 -7.01
N ASP A 67 25.84 1.91 -7.02
CA ASP A 67 26.32 1.26 -8.25
C ASP A 67 25.35 0.21 -8.81
N ASP A 68 24.47 -0.34 -7.96
CA ASP A 68 23.45 -1.34 -8.34
C ASP A 68 22.08 -0.71 -8.66
N GLY A 69 21.91 0.61 -8.48
CA GLY A 69 20.69 1.31 -8.82
C GLY A 69 20.30 2.41 -7.83
N SER A 70 19.07 2.37 -7.33
CA SER A 70 18.54 3.37 -6.40
C SER A 70 17.72 2.71 -5.31
N VAL A 71 17.87 3.17 -4.07
CA VAL A 71 17.05 2.75 -2.93
C VAL A 71 16.37 3.97 -2.29
N PRO A 72 15.18 3.84 -1.68
CA PRO A 72 14.59 4.93 -0.91
C PRO A 72 15.57 5.43 0.15
N SER A 73 15.72 6.74 0.27
CA SER A 73 16.66 7.32 1.24
C SER A 73 16.10 7.22 2.66
N ASP A 74 16.86 6.62 3.58
CA ASP A 74 16.54 6.59 5.03
C ASP A 74 16.93 7.89 5.77
N ALA A 75 17.47 8.89 5.04
CA ALA A 75 17.79 10.18 5.64
C ALA A 75 16.52 10.85 6.22
N PRO A 76 16.60 11.43 7.42
CA PRO A 76 15.45 12.02 8.09
C PRO A 76 14.83 13.13 7.24
N GLY A 77 13.51 13.05 7.04
CA GLY A 77 12.73 14.00 6.23
C GLY A 77 12.85 13.80 4.72
N ARG A 78 13.37 12.65 4.25
CA ARG A 78 13.54 12.34 2.82
C ARG A 78 12.91 11.02 2.38
N GLY A 79 12.35 10.23 3.29
CA GLY A 79 11.76 8.93 2.96
C GLY A 79 10.32 8.96 2.43
N ASP A 80 9.67 10.11 2.44
CA ASP A 80 8.25 10.24 2.08
C ASP A 80 8.03 10.39 0.57
N HIS A 81 6.83 10.03 0.10
CA HIS A 81 6.40 10.29 -1.27
C HIS A 81 5.73 11.65 -1.35
N GLU A 82 6.25 12.53 -2.20
CA GLU A 82 5.77 13.89 -2.37
C GLU A 82 5.10 14.05 -3.73
N TRP A 83 3.98 14.77 -3.79
CA TRP A 83 3.34 15.16 -5.04
C TRP A 83 2.71 16.55 -4.88
N ASP A 84 2.59 17.27 -5.98
CA ASP A 84 1.97 18.59 -6.03
C ASP A 84 0.72 18.58 -6.93
N ASP A 85 0.16 19.76 -7.15
CA ASP A 85 -1.04 19.95 -7.96
C ASP A 85 -0.81 19.76 -9.46
N ASP A 86 0.44 19.86 -9.93
CA ASP A 86 0.84 19.64 -11.32
C ASP A 86 1.19 18.17 -11.60
N ALA A 87 1.32 17.35 -10.56
CA ALA A 87 1.61 15.93 -10.66
C ALA A 87 0.63 15.21 -11.61
N THR A 88 1.19 14.49 -12.58
CA THR A 88 0.39 13.70 -13.53
C THR A 88 -0.40 12.62 -12.78
N THR A 89 -1.71 12.65 -12.94
CA THR A 89 -2.64 11.76 -12.26
C THR A 89 -3.49 10.99 -13.26
N GLU A 90 -3.64 9.69 -13.04
CA GLU A 90 -4.45 8.79 -13.85
C GLU A 90 -5.68 8.29 -13.07
N CYS A 91 -6.84 8.34 -13.72
CA CYS A 91 -8.05 7.71 -13.23
C CYS A 91 -8.04 6.20 -13.49
N PRO A 92 -8.07 5.33 -12.46
CA PRO A 92 -8.02 3.87 -12.64
C PRO A 92 -9.30 3.26 -13.23
N LYS A 93 -10.34 4.06 -13.48
CA LYS A 93 -11.61 3.59 -14.06
C LYS A 93 -11.73 3.84 -15.56
N CYS A 94 -11.13 4.92 -16.07
CA CYS A 94 -11.33 5.36 -17.46
C CYS A 94 -10.04 5.83 -18.15
N ASP A 95 -8.90 5.62 -17.49
CA ASP A 95 -7.54 5.92 -17.96
C ASP A 95 -7.33 7.37 -18.37
N HIS A 96 -8.17 8.28 -17.85
CA HIS A 96 -7.99 9.71 -18.07
C HIS A 96 -6.78 10.20 -17.29
N MET A 97 -5.86 10.84 -18.00
CA MET A 97 -4.68 11.48 -17.44
C MET A 97 -4.85 13.00 -17.45
N ALA A 98 -4.58 13.64 -16.30
CA ALA A 98 -4.56 15.09 -16.14
C ALA A 98 -3.73 15.46 -14.88
N PRO A 99 -3.35 16.73 -14.66
CA PRO A 99 -2.74 17.17 -13.41
C PRO A 99 -3.64 16.88 -12.20
N TRP A 100 -3.05 16.63 -11.02
CA TRP A 100 -3.80 16.38 -9.78
C TRP A 100 -4.83 17.48 -9.47
N ALA A 101 -4.50 18.73 -9.77
CA ALA A 101 -5.40 19.88 -9.65
C ALA A 101 -6.74 19.69 -10.38
N ALA A 102 -6.74 19.02 -11.54
CA ALA A 102 -7.96 18.79 -12.32
C ALA A 102 -8.92 17.78 -11.67
N PHE A 103 -8.41 16.94 -10.77
CA PHE A 103 -9.20 15.98 -10.01
C PHE A 103 -9.76 16.60 -8.74
N ARG A 104 -9.11 17.61 -8.18
CA ARG A 104 -9.58 18.33 -7.00
C ARG A 104 -10.75 19.25 -7.38
N THR A 105 -11.92 19.01 -6.80
CA THR A 105 -12.97 20.03 -6.84
C THR A 105 -12.50 21.20 -5.98
N ALA A 106 -12.59 22.44 -6.47
CA ALA A 106 -12.19 23.64 -5.72
C ALA A 106 -12.97 23.75 -4.40
N GLY A 107 -12.42 23.18 -3.33
CA GLY A 107 -12.94 23.17 -1.98
C GLY A 107 -11.78 23.25 -1.00
N SER A 108 -11.79 24.30 -0.18
CA SER A 108 -10.89 24.62 0.94
C SER A 108 -9.40 24.85 0.63
N SER A 109 -9.09 25.89 -0.14
CA SER A 109 -7.97 26.76 0.24
C SER A 109 -8.30 27.38 1.60
N LYS A 110 -7.73 26.82 2.67
CA LYS A 110 -7.36 27.51 3.93
C LYS A 110 -6.79 26.43 4.85
N HIS A 111 -5.48 26.46 5.06
CA HIS A 111 -4.77 26.38 6.35
C HIS A 111 -3.26 26.35 6.05
N GLN A 112 -2.67 27.54 5.96
CA GLN A 112 -1.26 27.79 6.28
C GLN A 112 -1.26 29.02 7.20
N THR A 113 -1.08 28.76 8.50
CA THR A 113 -0.59 29.69 9.52
C THR A 113 0.12 28.88 10.57
#